data_AF-A0AB33XG68-F1
#
_entry.id   AF-A0AB33XG68-F1
#
_cell.length_a   1.000
_cell.length_b   1.000
_cell.length_c   1.000
_cell.angle_alpha   90.00
_cell.angle_beta   90.00
_cell.angle_gamma   90.00
#
_symmetry.space_group_name_H-M   'P 1'
#
loop_
_entity.id
_entity.type
_entity.pdbx_description
1 polymer ?
#
loop_
_entity_poly.entity_id
_entity_poly.type
_entity_poly.pdbx_seq_one_letter_code
_entity_poly.pdbx_strand_id
1 'polypeptide(L)'
;MANEVKGVDRPLKDILATALVSYYQIPGYQRPYQWTEKNCTKLLDDLFSSYEYYKKSGYFCGSLVLIVINTDSETNAETYDIVDGQQRLSTFILLAKVLADLYNDCLISNPKNLEHLQEG
;
A
#
# COMPACT_ATOMS: atom_id res chain seq x y z
N MET A 1 -9.20 -23.75 19.79
CA MET A 1 -7.81 -23.25 19.73
C MET A 1 -7.88 -21.77 19.37
N ALA A 2 -7.27 -20.89 20.15
CA ALA A 2 -7.24 -19.47 19.80
C ALA A 2 -6.31 -19.29 18.59
N ASN A 3 -6.77 -18.59 17.56
CA ASN A 3 -5.89 -18.18 16.47
C ASN A 3 -4.85 -17.20 17.04
N GLU A 4 -3.58 -17.51 16.90
CA GLU A 4 -2.49 -16.66 17.37
C GLU A 4 -2.42 -15.39 16.51
N VAL A 5 -2.49 -14.22 17.15
CA VAL A 5 -2.33 -12.93 16.46
C VAL A 5 -0.84 -12.59 16.43
N LYS A 6 -0.27 -12.51 15.22
CA LYS A 6 1.12 -12.08 15.00
C LYS A 6 1.16 -10.66 14.44
N GLY A 7 1.76 -9.74 15.18
CA GLY A 7 2.02 -8.37 14.72
C GLY A 7 3.42 -8.28 14.12
N VAL A 8 3.54 -7.76 12.90
CA VAL A 8 4.81 -7.52 12.22
C VAL A 8 4.75 -6.17 11.52
N ASP A 9 5.76 -5.34 11.73
CA ASP A 9 5.91 -4.08 11.01
C ASP A 9 6.45 -4.35 9.61
N ARG A 10 5.77 -3.81 8.59
CA ARG A 10 6.21 -3.92 7.19
C ARG A 10 6.18 -2.57 6.49
N PRO A 11 7.18 -2.24 5.67
CA PRO A 11 7.14 -1.06 4.83
C PRO A 11 6.07 -1.23 3.75
N LEU A 12 5.45 -0.12 3.34
CA LEU A 12 4.32 -0.14 2.40
C LEU A 12 4.69 -0.80 1.05
N LYS A 13 5.95 -0.70 0.62
CA LYS A 13 6.45 -1.36 -0.60
C LYS A 13 6.29 -2.90 -0.54
N ASP A 14 6.46 -3.50 0.63
CA ASP A 14 6.38 -4.95 0.82
C ASP A 14 4.94 -5.44 0.84
N ILE A 15 3.96 -4.53 0.91
CA ILE A 15 2.52 -4.84 0.79
C ILE A 15 2.07 -4.58 -0.66
N LEU A 16 2.42 -3.42 -1.22
CA LEU A 16 1.94 -2.99 -2.54
C LEU A 16 2.64 -3.68 -3.72
N ALA A 17 3.92 -4.01 -3.60
CA ALA A 17 4.73 -4.58 -4.69
C ALA A 17 4.96 -6.09 -4.52
N THR A 18 3.99 -6.80 -3.92
CA THR A 18 4.03 -8.25 -3.68
C THR A 18 3.91 -9.02 -5.00
N ALA A 19 4.97 -9.01 -5.80
CA ALA A 19 4.92 -9.57 -7.15
C ALA A 19 4.65 -11.08 -7.17
N LEU A 20 4.96 -11.86 -6.13
CA LEU A 20 4.86 -13.33 -6.17
C LEU A 20 4.67 -14.05 -4.81
N VAL A 21 4.34 -13.36 -3.71
CA VAL A 21 4.37 -13.99 -2.36
C VAL A 21 3.01 -14.03 -1.66
N SER A 22 2.08 -13.15 -2.00
CA SER A 22 0.79 -13.06 -1.31
C SER A 22 -0.29 -12.44 -2.18
N TYR A 23 -1.53 -12.91 -2.01
CA TYR A 23 -2.73 -12.33 -2.59
C TYR A 23 -3.58 -11.68 -1.50
N TYR A 24 -4.20 -10.55 -1.80
CA TYR A 24 -5.12 -9.86 -0.89
C TYR A 24 -6.48 -9.77 -1.52
N GLN A 25 -7.53 -10.08 -0.76
CA GLN A 25 -8.90 -9.91 -1.21
C GLN A 25 -9.74 -9.12 -0.22
N ILE A 26 -10.75 -8.43 -0.75
CA ILE A 26 -11.79 -7.76 0.03
C ILE A 26 -12.97 -8.74 0.10
N PRO A 27 -13.24 -9.33 1.28
CA PRO A 27 -14.32 -10.30 1.41
C PRO A 27 -15.69 -9.64 1.34
N GLY A 28 -16.72 -10.41 0.95
CA GLY A 28 -18.06 -9.86 0.67
C GLY A 28 -18.79 -9.21 1.85
N TYR A 29 -18.35 -9.47 3.09
CA TYR A 29 -18.89 -8.84 4.30
C TYR A 29 -18.32 -7.43 4.55
N GLN A 30 -17.29 -7.03 3.83
CA GLN A 30 -16.73 -5.70 3.93
C GLN A 30 -17.59 -4.66 3.22
N ARG A 31 -17.60 -3.45 3.75
CA ARG A 31 -18.26 -2.32 3.10
C ARG A 31 -17.51 -1.92 1.82
N PRO A 32 -18.19 -1.33 0.83
CA PRO A 32 -17.51 -0.70 -0.31
C PRO A 32 -16.54 0.40 0.11
N TYR A 33 -15.76 0.92 -0.84
CA TYR A 33 -14.97 2.12 -0.61
C TYR A 33 -15.89 3.32 -0.28
N GLN A 34 -15.58 4.01 0.82
CA GLN A 34 -16.41 5.09 1.39
C GLN A 34 -15.56 6.27 1.88
N TRP A 35 -14.25 6.24 1.66
CA TRP A 35 -13.41 7.40 1.98
C TRP A 35 -13.75 8.53 1.03
N THR A 36 -14.21 9.63 1.60
CA THR A 36 -14.40 10.90 0.90
C THR A 36 -13.07 11.64 0.74
N GLU A 37 -13.09 12.68 -0.07
CA GLU A 37 -11.97 13.62 -0.25
C GLU A 37 -11.35 14.04 1.09
N LYS A 38 -12.16 14.41 2.08
CA LYS A 38 -11.68 14.80 3.43
C LYS A 38 -10.78 13.74 4.07
N ASN A 39 -11.08 12.46 3.90
CA ASN A 39 -10.26 11.37 4.45
C ASN A 39 -8.95 11.24 3.67
N CYS A 40 -9.04 11.33 2.34
CA CYS A 40 -7.88 11.25 1.45
C CYS A 40 -6.92 12.43 1.68
N THR A 41 -7.43 13.66 1.74
CA THR A 41 -6.66 14.87 2.06
C THR A 41 -5.96 14.72 3.38
N LYS A 42 -6.68 14.28 4.43
CA LYS A 42 -6.06 14.04 5.74
C LYS A 42 -4.91 13.03 5.67
N LEU A 43 -5.08 11.91 4.97
CA LEU A 43 -4.01 10.93 4.80
C LEU A 43 -2.79 11.56 4.10
N LEU A 44 -3.02 12.31 3.01
CA LEU A 44 -1.96 12.98 2.27
C LEU A 44 -1.25 14.02 3.13
N ASP A 45 -1.99 14.88 3.82
CA ASP A 45 -1.44 15.91 4.72
C ASP A 45 -0.55 15.29 5.80
N ASP A 46 -1.00 14.18 6.41
CA ASP A 46 -0.23 13.48 7.45
C ASP A 46 1.07 12.87 6.86
N LEU A 47 1.03 12.32 5.64
CA LEU A 47 2.22 11.81 4.93
C LEU A 47 3.20 12.93 4.58
N PHE A 48 2.71 14.03 4.00
CA PHE A 48 3.53 15.17 3.62
C PHE A 48 4.17 15.83 4.83
N SER A 49 3.40 16.07 5.89
CA SER A 49 3.91 16.63 7.15
C SER A 49 4.99 15.72 7.73
N SER A 50 4.78 14.40 7.74
CA SER A 50 5.79 13.47 8.22
C SER A 50 7.07 13.53 7.40
N TYR A 51 6.95 13.64 6.07
CA TYR A 51 8.09 13.75 5.17
C TYR A 51 8.86 15.07 5.37
N GLU A 52 8.16 16.20 5.50
CA GLU A 52 8.79 17.52 5.61
C GLU A 52 9.51 17.71 6.95
N TYR A 53 8.84 17.38 8.05
CA TYR A 53 9.34 17.66 9.40
C TYR A 53 10.22 16.54 9.97
N TYR A 54 10.03 15.30 9.50
CA TYR A 54 10.68 14.13 10.06
C TYR A 54 11.28 13.20 9.00
N LYS A 55 11.99 13.77 8.02
CA LYS A 55 12.64 13.11 6.86
C LYS A 55 13.33 11.75 7.09
N LYS A 56 13.75 11.45 8.33
CA LYS A 56 14.46 10.20 8.68
C LYS A 56 13.64 9.24 9.56
N SER A 57 12.48 9.64 10.06
CA SER A 57 11.59 8.74 10.80
C SER A 57 10.51 8.21 9.86
N GLY A 58 10.26 6.90 9.91
CA GLY A 58 9.11 6.33 9.21
C GLY A 58 7.80 6.89 9.74
N TYR A 59 6.83 7.09 8.84
CA TYR A 59 5.45 7.38 9.21
C TYR A 59 4.69 6.07 9.48
N PHE A 60 4.04 5.98 10.64
CA PHE A 60 3.17 4.85 10.91
C PHE A 60 1.87 4.99 10.11
N CYS A 61 1.79 4.25 9.00
CA CYS A 61 0.62 4.23 8.14
C CYS A 61 -0.59 3.54 8.80
N GLY A 62 -0.46 3.00 10.01
CA GLY A 62 -1.50 2.27 10.73
C GLY A 62 -1.59 0.78 10.38
N SER A 63 -2.37 0.03 11.17
CA SER A 63 -2.39 -1.44 11.14
C SER A 63 -3.31 -2.02 10.07
N LEU A 64 -2.86 -3.06 9.39
CA LEU A 64 -3.66 -3.88 8.47
C LEU A 64 -3.98 -5.21 9.18
N VAL A 65 -5.25 -5.57 9.28
CA VAL A 65 -5.67 -6.84 9.91
C VAL A 65 -6.02 -7.83 8.82
N LEU A 66 -5.33 -8.97 8.81
CA LEU A 66 -5.40 -9.98 7.77
C LEU A 66 -5.71 -11.35 8.36
N ILE A 67 -6.45 -12.16 7.61
CA ILE A 67 -6.67 -13.58 7.91
C ILE A 67 -6.22 -14.39 6.72
N VAL A 68 -5.32 -15.36 6.93
CA VAL A 68 -4.96 -16.35 5.89
C VAL A 68 -6.18 -17.24 5.66
N ILE A 69 -6.66 -17.28 4.43
CA ILE A 69 -7.82 -18.09 4.03
C ILE A 69 -7.46 -19.23 3.09
N ASN A 70 -6.31 -19.14 2.42
CA ASN A 70 -5.81 -20.17 1.51
C ASN A 70 -4.28 -20.06 1.41
N THR A 71 -3.64 -21.20 1.19
CA THR A 71 -2.22 -21.28 0.85
C THR A 71 -2.10 -22.16 -0.39
N ASP A 72 -1.59 -21.58 -1.47
CA ASP A 72 -1.36 -22.31 -2.72
C ASP A 72 -0.28 -23.37 -2.50
N SER A 73 -0.58 -24.63 -2.81
CA SER A 73 0.31 -25.75 -2.51
C SER A 73 1.55 -25.83 -3.42
N GLU A 74 1.51 -25.21 -4.60
CA GLU A 74 2.60 -25.27 -5.58
C GLU A 74 3.60 -24.11 -5.36
N THR A 75 3.06 -22.92 -5.07
CA THR A 75 3.83 -21.68 -4.96
C THR A 75 4.08 -21.26 -3.50
N ASN A 76 3.39 -21.86 -2.53
CA ASN A 76 3.31 -21.42 -1.13
C ASN A 76 2.78 -19.98 -0.98
N ALA A 77 2.09 -19.44 -1.99
CA ALA A 77 1.49 -18.12 -1.91
C ALA A 77 0.26 -18.12 -0.99
N GLU A 78 0.24 -17.22 -0.01
CA GLU A 78 -0.90 -17.08 0.90
C GLU A 78 -1.91 -16.08 0.35
N THR A 79 -3.20 -16.42 0.43
CA THR A 79 -4.31 -15.49 0.18
C THR A 79 -4.87 -14.99 1.50
N TYR A 80 -5.01 -13.68 1.60
CA TYR A 80 -5.45 -12.99 2.80
C TYR A 80 -6.78 -12.27 2.59
N ASP A 81 -7.71 -12.48 3.52
CA ASP A 81 -8.86 -11.60 3.72
C ASP A 81 -8.41 -10.33 4.44
N ILE A 82 -8.77 -9.16 3.88
CA ILE A 82 -8.59 -7.88 4.57
C ILE A 82 -9.77 -7.66 5.52
N VAL A 83 -9.51 -7.77 6.82
CA VAL A 83 -10.51 -7.60 7.88
C VAL A 83 -10.59 -6.15 8.35
N ASP A 84 -9.46 -5.45 8.39
CA ASP A 84 -9.41 -4.01 8.70
C ASP A 84 -8.27 -3.32 7.92
N GLY A 85 -8.39 -2.02 7.72
CA GLY A 85 -7.44 -1.20 6.96
C GLY A 85 -7.73 -1.12 5.46
N GLN A 86 -8.82 -1.71 4.98
CA GLN A 86 -9.15 -1.80 3.55
C GLN A 86 -9.23 -0.44 2.82
N GLN A 87 -9.80 0.59 3.45
CA GLN A 87 -10.01 1.89 2.78
C GLN A 87 -8.68 2.60 2.60
N ARG A 88 -7.82 2.48 3.62
CA ARG A 88 -6.48 3.03 3.58
C ARG A 88 -5.62 2.30 2.55
N LEU A 89 -5.64 0.96 2.55
CA LEU A 89 -4.90 0.17 1.56
C LEU A 89 -5.36 0.49 0.14
N SER A 90 -6.66 0.57 -0.11
CA SER A 90 -7.22 0.96 -1.41
C SER A 90 -6.74 2.34 -1.83
N THR A 91 -6.71 3.31 -0.91
CA THR A 91 -6.21 4.67 -1.18
C THR A 91 -4.72 4.68 -1.48
N PHE A 92 -3.91 3.87 -0.79
CA PHE A 92 -2.49 3.72 -1.11
C PHE A 92 -2.26 3.10 -2.50
N ILE A 93 -3.07 2.13 -2.90
CA ILE A 93 -3.00 1.54 -4.25
C ILE A 93 -3.33 2.61 -5.31
N LEU A 94 -4.39 3.39 -5.10
CA LEU A 94 -4.75 4.48 -6.00
C LEU A 94 -3.65 5.54 -6.08
N LEU A 95 -3.08 5.93 -4.94
CA LEU A 95 -1.97 6.88 -4.89
C LEU A 95 -0.75 6.36 -5.65
N ALA A 96 -0.37 5.09 -5.45
CA ALA A 96 0.73 4.46 -6.18
C ALA A 96 0.47 4.45 -7.70
N LYS A 97 -0.78 4.19 -8.13
CA LYS A 97 -1.16 4.24 -9.55
C LYS A 97 -1.05 5.65 -10.13
N VAL A 98 -1.56 6.66 -9.43
CA VAL A 98 -1.45 8.06 -9.86
C VAL A 98 0.01 8.49 -9.96
N LEU A 99 0.85 8.13 -8.98
CA LEU A 99 2.28 8.42 -9.03
C LEU A 99 2.96 7.73 -10.21
N ALA A 100 2.61 6.47 -10.49
CA ALA A 100 3.15 5.75 -11.66
C ALA A 100 2.74 6.42 -12.98
N ASP A 101 1.50 6.88 -13.10
CA ASP A 101 0.99 7.55 -14.31
C ASP A 101 1.68 8.91 -14.51
N LEU A 102 1.74 9.74 -13.47
CA LEU A 102 2.43 11.02 -13.51
C LEU A 102 3.93 10.87 -13.81
N TYR A 103 4.55 9.84 -13.26
CA TYR A 103 5.95 9.53 -13.54
C TYR A 103 6.14 9.15 -15.02
N ASN A 104 5.30 8.29 -15.57
CA ASN A 104 5.34 7.91 -16.99
C ASN A 104 5.12 9.14 -17.90
N ASP A 105 4.15 9.99 -17.58
CA ASP A 105 3.88 11.22 -18.34
C ASP A 105 5.07 12.19 -18.30
N CYS A 106 5.74 12.31 -17.14
CA CYS A 106 6.96 13.11 -17.00
C CYS A 106 8.11 12.55 -17.86
N LEU A 107 8.27 11.23 -17.90
CA LEU A 107 9.28 10.58 -18.74
C LEU A 107 9.00 10.76 -20.24
N ILE A 108 7.72 10.66 -20.65
CA ILE A 108 7.32 10.83 -22.05
C ILE A 108 7.46 12.29 -22.50
N SER A 109 7.13 13.25 -21.63
CA SER A 109 7.17 14.68 -21.95
C SER A 109 8.58 15.28 -21.96
N ASN A 110 9.56 14.68 -21.27
CA ASN A 110 10.94 15.14 -21.31
C ASN A 110 11.97 13.99 -21.16
N PRO A 111 12.46 13.41 -22.27
CA PRO A 111 13.37 12.26 -22.23
C PRO A 111 14.76 12.54 -21.63
N LYS A 112 15.13 13.80 -21.38
CA LYS A 112 16.38 14.16 -20.68
C LYS A 112 16.35 13.86 -19.17
N ASN A 113 15.17 13.64 -18.59
CA ASN A 113 15.02 13.28 -17.18
C ASN A 113 15.52 11.86 -16.85
N LEU A 114 15.74 11.02 -17.87
CA LEU A 114 16.26 9.64 -17.73
C LEU A 114 17.69 9.60 -17.20
N GLU A 115 18.50 10.63 -17.47
CA GLU A 115 19.92 10.67 -17.06
C GLU A 115 20.09 10.93 -15.56
N HIS A 116 19.14 11.62 -14.90
CA HIS A 116 19.19 11.92 -13.47
C HIS A 116 18.73 10.78 -12.56
N LEU A 117 18.21 9.70 -13.14
CA LEU A 117 17.59 8.59 -12.40
C LEU A 117 18.54 7.39 -12.22
N GLN A 118 19.72 7.40 -12.84
CA GLN A 118 20.71 6.31 -12.73
C GLN A 118 21.73 6.50 -11.60
N GLU A 119 21.69 7.64 -10.90
CA GLU A 119 22.67 7.97 -9.83
C GLU A 119 22.10 7.86 -8.40
N GLY A 120 20.86 7.38 -8.21
CA GLY A 120 20.17 7.30 -6.91
C GLY A 120 20.09 5.91 -6.30
#